data_AF-A0A4S8L1N5-F1
#
_entry.id   AF-A0A4S8L1N5-F1
#
_cell.length_a   1.000
_cell.length_b   1.000
_cell.length_c   1.000
_cell.angle_alpha   90.00
_cell.angle_beta   90.00
_cell.angle_gamma   90.00
#
_symmetry.space_group_name_H-M   'P 1'
#
loop_
_entity.id
_entity.type
_entity.pdbx_description
1 polymer ?
#
loop_
_entity_poly.entity_id
_entity_poly.type
_entity_poly.pdbx_seq_one_letter_code
_entity_poly.pdbx_strand_id
1 'polypeptide(L)'
;ARRLPKDQKLNSAITYLFDELHYASVAEFFYDFVEPIPPGSSQAFGERHRASLQAFLQGRMKVKSVELVVRMFNHRYSFPSTRCKDYVEERSKSYSLSILSLSTIKYARCSLSSWATQIVGNRVYRDMKDLIHPKPNDNKPIFINPRLVTSANMRTKAKGVKTVTKDDLLSFKISDHVHFFKDRVPLIWYLTECMAAPRMNSLLITCKRRPPSIVSALTRYNSFLLTSVFSRFKLPLYHHLSLHKTSMLTAT
;
A
#
# COMPACT_ATOMS: atom_id res chain seq x y z
N ALA A 1 11.37 30.26 -34.88
CA ALA A 1 11.47 30.68 -33.47
C ALA A 1 12.62 29.95 -32.78
N ARG A 2 13.58 30.67 -32.17
CA ARG A 2 14.69 30.05 -31.40
C ARG A 2 14.10 29.29 -30.20
N ARG A 3 14.42 28.00 -30.05
CA ARG A 3 14.02 27.22 -28.87
C ARG A 3 14.81 27.73 -27.67
N LEU A 4 14.10 28.25 -26.67
CA LEU A 4 14.72 28.64 -25.40
C LEU A 4 15.44 27.44 -24.73
N PRO A 5 16.62 27.66 -24.13
CA PRO A 5 17.28 26.71 -23.23
C PRO A 5 16.35 26.22 -22.13
N LYS A 6 16.58 25.01 -21.63
CA LYS A 6 15.70 24.35 -20.64
C LYS A 6 15.56 25.16 -19.35
N ASP A 7 16.64 25.76 -18.87
CA ASP A 7 16.65 26.51 -17.61
C ASP A 7 15.94 27.86 -17.75
N GLN A 8 16.08 28.51 -18.91
CA GLN A 8 15.31 29.72 -19.21
C GLN A 8 13.81 29.43 -19.30
N LYS A 9 13.43 28.29 -19.91
CA LYS A 9 12.02 27.86 -19.92
C LYS A 9 11.47 27.61 -18.52
N LEU A 10 12.26 26.99 -17.65
CA LEU A 10 11.84 26.72 -16.27
C LEU A 10 11.63 28.03 -15.50
N ASN A 11 12.59 28.95 -15.59
CA ASN A 11 12.50 30.24 -14.92
C ASN A 11 11.30 31.04 -15.44
N SER A 12 11.10 31.12 -16.76
CA SER A 12 9.93 31.79 -17.33
C SER A 12 8.61 31.15 -16.89
N ALA A 13 8.56 29.82 -16.75
CA ALA A 13 7.37 29.13 -16.25
C ALA A 13 7.10 29.44 -14.77
N ILE A 14 8.14 29.54 -13.94
CA ILE A 14 8.02 29.91 -12.52
C ILE A 14 7.55 31.37 -12.39
N THR A 15 8.16 32.28 -13.14
CA THR A 15 7.74 33.69 -13.22
C THR A 15 6.27 33.78 -13.63
N TYR A 16 5.85 33.04 -14.67
CA TYR A 16 4.45 33.02 -15.09
C TYR A 16 3.51 32.52 -13.98
N LEU A 17 3.90 31.48 -13.23
CA LEU A 17 3.08 30.96 -12.13
C LEU A 17 2.88 31.99 -11.01
N PHE A 18 3.92 32.75 -10.66
CA PHE A 18 3.87 33.70 -9.54
C PHE A 18 3.33 35.06 -9.95
N ASP A 19 3.76 35.58 -11.09
CA ASP A 19 3.51 36.96 -11.47
C ASP A 19 2.20 37.11 -12.26
N GLU A 20 1.90 36.15 -13.15
CA GLU A 20 0.71 36.21 -14.02
C GLU A 20 -0.47 35.44 -13.43
N LEU A 21 -0.19 34.27 -12.84
CA LEU A 21 -1.23 33.41 -12.24
C LEU A 21 -1.41 33.64 -10.73
N HIS A 22 -0.57 34.48 -10.11
CA HIS A 22 -0.69 34.89 -8.71
C HIS A 22 -0.71 33.74 -7.68
N TYR A 23 -0.07 32.61 -8.00
CA TYR A 23 0.11 31.53 -7.01
C TYR A 23 1.21 31.90 -6.01
N ALA A 24 0.98 31.68 -4.71
CA ALA A 24 1.99 31.93 -3.68
C ALA A 24 3.10 30.87 -3.68
N SER A 25 2.83 29.70 -4.27
CA SER A 25 3.84 28.65 -4.45
C SER A 25 3.49 27.69 -5.57
N VAL A 26 4.51 26.97 -6.06
CA VAL A 26 4.31 25.84 -6.99
C VAL A 26 3.43 24.76 -6.36
N ALA A 27 3.50 24.57 -5.04
CA ALA A 27 2.69 23.58 -4.33
C ALA A 27 1.19 23.93 -4.35
N GLU A 28 0.85 25.21 -4.18
CA GLU A 28 -0.52 25.72 -4.27
C GLU A 28 -1.06 25.58 -5.70
N PHE A 29 -0.27 25.95 -6.71
CA PHE A 29 -0.63 25.69 -8.10
C PHE A 29 -0.92 24.21 -8.35
N PHE A 30 -0.06 23.31 -7.87
CA PHE A 30 -0.28 21.88 -8.04
C PHE A 30 -1.52 21.39 -7.29
N TYR A 31 -1.84 21.95 -6.13
CA TYR A 31 -3.03 21.62 -5.36
C TYR A 31 -4.31 21.94 -6.14
N ASP A 32 -4.43 23.17 -6.66
CA ASP A 32 -5.56 23.60 -7.47
C ASP A 32 -5.60 22.85 -8.80
N PHE A 33 -4.43 22.60 -9.41
CA PHE A 33 -4.35 21.88 -10.67
C PHE A 33 -4.88 20.44 -10.58
N VAL A 34 -4.71 19.77 -9.44
CA VAL A 34 -5.19 18.39 -9.23
C VAL A 34 -6.53 18.32 -8.50
N GLU A 35 -7.21 19.45 -8.29
CA GLU A 35 -8.51 19.48 -7.63
C GLU A 35 -9.52 18.62 -8.41
N PRO A 36 -10.33 17.77 -7.72
CA PRO A 36 -11.33 16.95 -8.39
C PRO A 36 -12.35 17.80 -9.15
N ILE A 37 -12.41 17.64 -10.47
CA ILE A 37 -13.39 18.33 -11.31
C ILE A 37 -14.76 17.64 -11.15
N PRO A 38 -15.78 18.30 -10.56
CA PRO A 38 -17.08 17.67 -10.37
C PRO A 38 -17.77 17.38 -11.70
N PRO A 39 -18.59 16.31 -11.80
CA PRO A 39 -19.39 16.04 -12.98
C PRO A 39 -20.31 17.25 -13.28
N GLY A 40 -20.36 17.69 -14.54
CA GLY A 40 -21.22 18.81 -14.97
C GLY A 40 -20.66 20.22 -14.73
N SER A 41 -19.45 20.37 -14.18
CA SER A 41 -18.80 21.67 -13.91
C SER A 41 -18.21 22.36 -15.17
N SER A 42 -18.94 22.35 -16.29
CA SER A 42 -18.41 22.70 -17.62
C SER A 42 -17.75 24.08 -17.70
N GLN A 43 -18.26 25.08 -16.96
CA GLN A 43 -17.79 26.47 -17.00
C GLN A 43 -16.66 26.80 -16.01
N ALA A 44 -16.46 26.01 -14.95
CA ALA A 44 -15.46 26.32 -13.92
C ALA A 44 -14.02 26.00 -14.35
N PHE A 45 -13.85 25.09 -15.32
CA PHE A 45 -12.54 24.63 -15.78
C PHE A 45 -12.43 24.74 -17.30
N GLY A 46 -11.36 25.37 -17.78
CA GLY A 46 -11.07 25.45 -19.22
C GLY A 46 -10.76 24.08 -19.85
N GLU A 47 -11.09 23.90 -21.12
CA GLU A 47 -10.84 22.65 -21.86
C GLU A 47 -9.37 22.23 -21.85
N ARG A 48 -8.46 23.20 -21.98
CA ARG A 48 -7.01 22.96 -21.95
C ARG A 48 -6.54 22.40 -20.61
N HIS A 49 -7.10 22.91 -19.50
CA HIS A 49 -6.78 22.41 -18.16
C HIS A 49 -7.22 20.95 -18.03
N ARG A 50 -8.47 20.63 -18.41
CA ARG A 50 -9.01 19.26 -18.39
C ARG A 50 -8.16 18.30 -19.22
N ALA A 51 -7.82 18.67 -20.45
CA ALA A 51 -7.02 17.84 -21.35
C ALA A 51 -5.62 17.59 -20.79
N SER A 52 -5.00 18.62 -20.19
CA SER A 52 -3.69 18.50 -19.53
C SER A 52 -3.74 17.57 -18.32
N LEU A 53 -4.70 17.79 -17.41
CA LEU A 53 -4.89 16.97 -16.22
C LEU A 53 -5.18 15.51 -16.59
N GLN A 54 -6.04 15.29 -17.59
CA GLN A 54 -6.33 13.96 -18.12
C GLN A 54 -5.07 13.27 -18.66
N ALA A 55 -4.28 13.96 -19.49
CA ALA A 55 -3.04 13.41 -20.04
C ALA A 55 -2.02 13.09 -18.93
N PHE A 56 -1.94 13.93 -17.89
CA PHE A 56 -1.09 13.71 -16.73
C PHE A 56 -1.50 12.46 -15.94
N LEU A 57 -2.76 12.37 -15.54
CA LEU A 57 -3.28 11.28 -14.71
C LEU A 57 -3.33 9.94 -15.45
N GLN A 58 -3.54 9.96 -16.76
CA GLN A 58 -3.47 8.75 -17.62
C GLN A 58 -2.03 8.33 -17.95
N GLY A 59 -1.02 9.10 -17.52
CA GLY A 59 0.38 8.78 -17.77
C GLY A 59 0.83 8.94 -19.23
N ARG A 60 0.11 9.75 -20.01
CA ARG A 60 0.47 10.12 -21.40
C ARG A 60 1.55 11.20 -21.46
N MET A 61 1.83 11.86 -20.33
CA MET A 61 2.94 12.79 -20.20
C MET A 61 4.28 12.08 -20.00
N LYS A 62 5.37 12.76 -20.38
CA LYS A 62 6.74 12.26 -20.20
C LYS A 62 7.07 11.97 -18.73
N VAL A 63 6.58 12.81 -17.82
CA VAL A 63 6.73 12.63 -16.37
C VAL A 63 5.46 11.97 -15.84
N LYS A 64 5.61 10.82 -15.18
CA LYS A 64 4.49 10.09 -14.60
C LYS A 64 4.30 10.49 -13.13
N SER A 65 3.05 10.54 -12.68
CA SER A 65 2.71 10.85 -11.28
C SER A 65 3.42 9.92 -10.28
N VAL A 66 3.49 8.63 -10.57
CA VAL A 66 4.21 7.65 -9.74
C VAL A 66 5.70 7.95 -9.62
N GLU A 67 6.32 8.50 -10.68
CA GLU A 67 7.74 8.85 -10.65
C GLU A 67 8.00 10.04 -9.71
N LEU A 68 7.07 10.99 -9.65
CA LEU A 68 7.13 12.09 -8.68
C LEU A 68 7.05 11.57 -7.25
N VAL A 69 6.11 10.65 -6.97
CA VAL A 69 6.00 10.01 -5.64
C VAL A 69 7.29 9.29 -5.27
N VAL A 70 7.88 8.53 -6.18
CA VAL A 70 9.16 7.83 -5.96
C VAL A 70 10.29 8.81 -5.67
N ARG A 71 10.38 9.91 -6.43
CA ARG A 71 11.39 10.95 -6.21
C ARG A 71 11.21 11.66 -4.88
N MET A 72 9.97 12.03 -4.53
CA MET A 72 9.64 12.61 -3.22
C MET A 72 10.03 11.66 -2.09
N PHE A 73 9.66 10.38 -2.22
CA PHE A 73 9.97 9.36 -1.22
C PHE A 73 11.48 9.17 -1.05
N ASN A 74 12.26 9.13 -2.14
CA ASN A 74 13.70 8.89 -2.08
C ASN A 74 14.53 10.14 -1.75
N HIS A 75 13.92 11.33 -1.72
CA HIS A 75 14.66 12.56 -1.49
C HIS A 75 15.30 12.62 -0.10
N ARG A 76 16.53 13.14 0.01
CA ARG A 76 17.27 13.18 1.29
C ARG A 76 16.56 13.97 2.40
N TYR A 77 15.82 15.01 2.03
CA TYR A 77 15.07 15.86 2.97
C TYR A 77 13.64 15.38 3.21
N SER A 78 13.21 14.30 2.56
CA SER A 78 11.87 13.75 2.75
C SER A 78 11.70 13.00 4.07
N PHE A 79 12.80 12.71 4.78
CA PHE A 79 12.79 11.94 6.02
C PHE A 79 13.58 12.66 7.12
N PRO A 80 13.17 12.57 8.40
CA PRO A 80 13.86 13.26 9.49
C PRO A 80 15.31 12.79 9.61
N SER A 81 16.24 13.73 9.52
CA SER A 81 17.65 13.48 9.83
C SER A 81 17.87 13.51 11.35
N THR A 82 18.97 12.92 11.81
CA THR A 82 19.38 12.97 13.23
C THR A 82 19.70 14.38 13.71
N ARG A 83 19.84 15.35 12.81
CA ARG A 83 20.04 16.77 13.13
C ARG A 83 18.74 17.51 13.49
N CYS A 84 17.58 16.89 13.27
CA CYS A 84 16.30 17.48 13.64
C CYS A 84 16.01 17.24 15.13
N LYS A 85 15.47 18.26 15.84
CA LYS A 85 15.14 18.17 17.27
C LYS A 85 14.11 17.06 17.57
N ASP A 86 13.06 16.96 16.74
CA ASP A 86 11.93 16.04 16.98
C ASP A 86 12.03 14.76 16.13
N TYR A 87 13.24 14.37 15.72
CA TYR A 87 13.40 13.32 14.71
C TYR A 87 12.82 11.96 15.13
N VAL A 88 12.82 11.64 16.43
CA VAL A 88 12.27 10.37 16.94
C VAL A 88 10.76 10.34 16.78
N GLU A 89 10.08 11.42 17.18
CA GLU A 89 8.63 11.56 17.07
C GLU A 89 8.19 11.59 15.60
N GLU A 90 8.85 12.39 14.76
CA GLU A 90 8.51 12.47 13.34
C GLU A 90 8.75 11.15 12.60
N ARG A 91 9.74 10.36 13.03
CA ARG A 91 9.95 9.01 12.50
C ARG A 91 8.88 8.03 12.98
N SER A 92 8.42 8.14 14.23
CA SER A 92 7.38 7.25 14.77
C SER A 92 6.01 7.48 14.12
N LYS A 93 5.77 8.67 13.55
CA LYS A 93 4.59 8.97 12.73
C LYS A 93 4.52 8.19 11.42
N SER A 94 5.63 7.61 10.95
CA SER A 94 5.67 6.80 9.73
C SER A 94 4.86 5.51 9.89
N TYR A 95 4.10 5.14 8.87
CA TYR A 95 3.23 3.94 8.86
C TYR A 95 2.16 3.96 9.96
N SER A 96 1.79 5.14 10.45
CA SER A 96 0.77 5.28 11.50
C SER A 96 -0.65 5.12 10.94
N LEU A 97 -1.40 4.21 11.54
CA LEU A 97 -2.83 4.00 11.26
C LEU A 97 -3.74 4.97 12.03
N SER A 98 -3.23 5.62 13.08
CA SER A 98 -4.03 6.44 13.99
C SER A 98 -4.04 7.93 13.65
N ILE A 99 -3.14 8.38 12.78
CA ILE A 99 -3.06 9.79 12.38
C ILE A 99 -4.13 10.07 11.34
N LEU A 100 -5.16 10.84 11.71
CA LEU A 100 -6.29 11.13 10.84
C LEU A 100 -5.94 12.17 9.74
N SER A 101 -5.02 13.10 10.01
CA SER A 101 -4.60 14.12 9.04
C SER A 101 -3.13 14.02 8.69
N LEU A 102 -2.86 13.77 7.41
CA LEU A 102 -1.52 13.72 6.82
C LEU A 102 -0.82 15.08 6.80
N SER A 103 -1.56 16.19 6.92
CA SER A 103 -1.00 17.54 6.99
C SER A 103 -0.23 17.81 8.28
N THR A 104 -0.43 16.99 9.32
CA THR A 104 0.28 17.10 10.60
C THR A 104 1.69 16.52 10.56
N ILE A 105 2.02 15.76 9.51
CA ILE A 105 3.32 15.11 9.34
C ILE A 105 4.23 16.03 8.53
N LYS A 106 5.32 16.50 9.13
CA LYS A 106 6.24 17.48 8.51
C LYS A 106 6.97 16.91 7.29
N TYR A 107 7.25 15.60 7.30
CA TYR A 107 8.15 14.96 6.36
C TYR A 107 7.40 14.14 5.31
N ALA A 108 7.66 14.42 4.03
CA ALA A 108 6.97 13.80 2.90
C ALA A 108 7.05 12.27 2.90
N ARG A 109 8.21 11.67 3.23
CA ARG A 109 8.37 10.21 3.30
C ARG A 109 7.48 9.62 4.39
N CYS A 110 7.47 10.23 5.58
CA CYS A 110 6.63 9.79 6.69
C CYS A 110 5.14 9.89 6.32
N SER A 111 4.74 11.00 5.68
CA SER A 111 3.37 11.24 5.24
C SER A 111 2.94 10.23 4.16
N LEU A 112 3.75 10.04 3.12
CA LEU A 112 3.52 9.04 2.06
C LEU A 112 3.43 7.61 2.62
N SER A 113 4.32 7.23 3.56
CA SER A 113 4.26 5.93 4.21
C SER A 113 2.97 5.73 5.00
N SER A 114 2.53 6.74 5.76
CA SER A 114 1.29 6.64 6.54
C SER A 114 0.05 6.64 5.64
N TRP A 115 0.03 7.45 4.59
CA TRP A 115 -1.01 7.43 3.56
C TRP A 115 -1.13 6.04 2.91
N ALA A 116 0.00 5.47 2.49
CA ALA A 116 0.03 4.13 1.91
C ALA A 116 -0.48 3.08 2.90
N THR A 117 -0.06 3.14 4.17
CA THR A 117 -0.55 2.24 5.21
C THR A 117 -2.05 2.39 5.46
N GLN A 118 -2.59 3.60 5.44
CA GLN A 118 -4.02 3.82 5.63
C GLN A 118 -4.84 3.27 4.48
N ILE A 119 -4.45 3.52 3.23
CA ILE A 119 -5.17 3.00 2.06
C ILE A 119 -5.05 1.49 1.96
N VAL A 120 -3.80 0.98 1.93
CA VAL A 120 -3.53 -0.45 1.75
C VAL A 120 -3.99 -1.22 2.98
N GLY A 121 -3.69 -0.74 4.18
CA GLY A 121 -4.08 -1.38 5.44
C GLY A 121 -5.59 -1.46 5.62
N ASN A 122 -6.34 -0.38 5.33
CA ASN A 122 -7.80 -0.42 5.40
C ASN A 122 -8.38 -1.37 4.36
N ARG A 123 -7.82 -1.41 3.15
CA ARG A 123 -8.27 -2.35 2.11
C ARG A 123 -8.00 -3.79 2.52
N VAL A 124 -6.78 -4.10 2.96
CA VAL A 124 -6.38 -5.42 3.44
C VAL A 124 -7.26 -5.86 4.61
N TYR A 125 -7.56 -4.96 5.56
CA TYR A 125 -8.45 -5.26 6.68
C TYR A 125 -9.87 -5.64 6.23
N ARG A 126 -10.43 -4.91 5.26
CA ARG A 126 -11.76 -5.22 4.69
C ARG A 126 -11.75 -6.53 3.91
N ASP A 127 -10.79 -6.70 3.02
CA ASP A 127 -10.64 -7.92 2.21
C ASP A 127 -10.45 -9.15 3.12
N MET A 128 -9.71 -9.00 4.23
CA MET A 128 -9.54 -10.05 5.23
C MET A 128 -10.84 -10.34 6.00
N LYS A 129 -11.59 -9.31 6.36
CA LYS A 129 -12.89 -9.48 7.03
C LYS A 129 -13.86 -10.24 6.14
N ASP A 130 -13.94 -9.88 4.86
CA ASP A 130 -14.80 -10.51 3.86
C ASP A 130 -14.38 -11.96 3.58
N LEU A 131 -13.06 -12.23 3.58
CA LEU A 131 -12.53 -13.57 3.47
C LEU A 131 -12.92 -14.46 4.66
N ILE A 132 -12.86 -13.93 5.89
CA ILE A 132 -13.20 -14.68 7.10
C ILE A 132 -14.72 -14.85 7.25
N HIS A 133 -15.51 -13.89 6.74
CA HIS A 133 -16.97 -13.86 6.83
C HIS A 133 -17.58 -13.78 5.42
N PRO A 134 -17.52 -14.87 4.65
CA PRO A 134 -18.05 -14.86 3.30
C PRO A 134 -19.55 -14.53 3.31
N LYS A 135 -19.97 -13.65 2.41
CA LYS A 135 -21.38 -13.27 2.29
C LYS A 135 -22.19 -14.46 1.76
N PRO A 136 -23.41 -14.70 2.26
CA PRO A 136 -24.22 -15.86 1.89
C PRO A 136 -24.67 -15.89 0.41
N ASN A 137 -24.46 -14.80 -0.34
CA ASN A 137 -24.92 -14.64 -1.72
C ASN A 137 -23.84 -14.88 -2.78
N ASP A 138 -22.66 -15.40 -2.39
CA ASP A 138 -21.64 -15.80 -3.35
C ASP A 138 -22.08 -17.11 -4.03
N ASN A 139 -22.63 -17.01 -5.24
CA ASN A 139 -23.01 -18.13 -6.12
C ASN A 139 -21.85 -19.08 -6.51
N LYS A 140 -20.68 -18.96 -5.88
CA LYS A 140 -19.56 -19.89 -6.06
C LYS A 140 -19.50 -20.79 -4.83
N PRO A 141 -19.51 -22.12 -4.99
CA PRO A 141 -19.33 -23.02 -3.86
C PRO A 141 -18.03 -22.65 -3.15
N ILE A 142 -18.14 -22.27 -1.88
CA ILE A 142 -16.99 -22.01 -1.02
C ILE A 142 -16.35 -23.37 -0.75
N PHE A 143 -15.40 -23.76 -1.59
CA PHE A 143 -14.70 -25.04 -1.46
C PHE A 143 -13.83 -25.09 -0.20
N ILE A 144 -13.39 -23.92 0.29
CA ILE A 144 -12.54 -23.79 1.47
C ILE A 144 -13.27 -22.96 2.51
N ASN A 145 -13.64 -23.60 3.61
CA ASN A 145 -14.22 -22.89 4.73
C ASN A 145 -13.11 -22.21 5.55
N PRO A 146 -13.05 -20.86 5.60
CA PRO A 146 -11.99 -20.12 6.28
C PRO A 146 -12.10 -20.19 7.81
N ARG A 147 -13.23 -20.67 8.34
CA ARG A 147 -13.51 -20.81 9.77
C ARG A 147 -13.86 -22.25 10.12
N LEU A 148 -12.84 -23.10 10.08
CA LEU A 148 -12.92 -24.42 10.69
C LEU A 148 -12.32 -24.34 12.10
N VAL A 149 -13.10 -24.76 13.09
CA VAL A 149 -12.64 -24.83 14.48
C VAL A 149 -12.39 -26.28 14.86
N THR A 150 -11.28 -26.52 15.56
CA THR A 150 -10.99 -27.84 16.14
C THR A 150 -11.94 -28.05 17.33
N SER A 151 -12.77 -29.09 17.26
CA SER A 151 -13.55 -29.51 18.42
C SER A 151 -12.69 -30.47 19.24
N ALA A 152 -12.31 -30.08 20.45
CA ALA A 152 -11.91 -31.04 21.48
C ALA A 152 -13.20 -31.55 22.13
N ASN A 153 -13.45 -32.86 22.05
CA ASN A 153 -14.55 -33.56 22.72
C ASN A 153 -15.98 -33.16 22.30
N MET A 154 -16.21 -32.66 21.07
CA MET A 154 -17.54 -32.28 20.55
C MET A 154 -18.29 -31.21 21.38
N ARG A 155 -17.61 -30.56 22.33
CA ARG A 155 -18.22 -29.66 23.33
C ARG A 155 -18.39 -28.23 22.83
N THR A 156 -17.69 -27.81 21.78
CA THR A 156 -17.80 -26.45 21.21
C THR A 156 -18.90 -26.37 20.14
N LYS A 157 -20.16 -26.51 20.56
CA LYS A 157 -21.32 -26.16 19.72
C LYS A 157 -21.75 -24.71 19.95
N ALA A 158 -20.84 -23.76 19.72
CA ALA A 158 -21.27 -22.38 19.56
C ALA A 158 -22.11 -22.29 18.27
N LYS A 159 -23.34 -21.76 18.37
CA LYS A 159 -24.32 -21.72 17.28
C LYS A 159 -23.70 -21.05 16.04
N GLY A 160 -23.57 -21.80 14.95
CA GLY A 160 -23.06 -21.31 13.66
C GLY A 160 -21.56 -21.54 13.40
N VAL A 161 -20.81 -22.18 14.30
CA VAL A 161 -19.40 -22.54 14.08
C VAL A 161 -19.30 -23.90 13.41
N LYS A 162 -18.60 -23.98 12.27
CA LYS A 162 -18.33 -25.24 11.55
C LYS A 162 -17.06 -25.89 12.12
N THR A 163 -17.18 -27.13 12.58
CA THR A 163 -16.06 -27.94 13.07
C THR A 163 -15.34 -28.62 11.91
N VAL A 164 -14.02 -28.77 12.02
CA VAL A 164 -13.21 -29.56 11.08
C VAL A 164 -13.77 -30.99 11.00
N THR A 165 -14.12 -31.45 9.80
CA THR A 165 -14.51 -32.83 9.54
C THR A 165 -13.35 -33.65 8.97
N LYS A 166 -13.47 -34.98 8.99
CA LYS A 166 -12.49 -35.87 8.35
C LYS A 166 -12.38 -35.59 6.85
N ASP A 167 -13.50 -35.30 6.20
CA ASP A 167 -13.53 -34.98 4.77
C ASP A 167 -12.82 -33.66 4.47
N ASP A 168 -12.91 -32.65 5.36
CA ASP A 168 -12.13 -31.41 5.23
C ASP A 168 -10.61 -31.66 5.31
N LEU A 169 -10.18 -32.60 6.18
CA LEU A 169 -8.76 -32.97 6.29
C LEU A 169 -8.28 -33.75 5.07
N LEU A 170 -9.09 -34.66 4.54
CA LEU A 170 -8.75 -35.50 3.39
C LEU A 170 -8.85 -34.76 2.05
N SER A 171 -9.69 -33.74 1.96
CA SER A 171 -9.84 -32.89 0.77
C SER A 171 -8.87 -31.70 0.74
N PHE A 172 -8.07 -31.49 1.79
CA PHE A 172 -7.12 -30.38 1.86
C PHE A 172 -6.05 -30.48 0.78
N LYS A 173 -6.05 -29.52 -0.15
CA LYS A 173 -5.02 -29.36 -1.17
C LYS A 173 -4.47 -27.94 -1.16
N ILE A 174 -3.15 -27.82 -1.00
CA ILE A 174 -2.46 -26.52 -0.97
C ILE A 174 -2.70 -25.75 -2.28
N SER A 175 -2.76 -26.43 -3.43
CA SER A 175 -3.05 -25.82 -4.73
C SER A 175 -4.37 -25.05 -4.73
N ASP A 176 -5.40 -25.64 -4.14
CA ASP A 176 -6.77 -25.13 -4.19
C ASP A 176 -6.88 -23.87 -3.33
N HIS A 177 -6.18 -23.85 -2.20
CA HIS A 177 -6.06 -22.66 -1.34
C HIS A 177 -5.31 -21.51 -2.04
N VAL A 178 -4.26 -21.81 -2.78
CA VAL A 178 -3.51 -20.79 -3.53
C VAL A 178 -4.39 -20.16 -4.61
N HIS A 179 -5.11 -20.96 -5.37
CA HIS A 179 -6.06 -20.47 -6.36
C HIS A 179 -7.17 -19.64 -5.70
N PHE A 180 -7.74 -20.14 -4.62
CA PHE A 180 -8.76 -19.42 -3.86
C PHE A 180 -8.28 -18.04 -3.37
N PHE A 181 -7.09 -17.95 -2.77
CA PHE A 181 -6.59 -16.66 -2.27
C PHE A 181 -6.17 -15.71 -3.38
N LYS A 182 -5.58 -16.21 -4.48
CA LYS A 182 -5.27 -15.39 -5.66
C LYS A 182 -6.52 -14.79 -6.29
N ASP A 183 -7.60 -15.56 -6.36
CA ASP A 183 -8.85 -15.12 -6.98
C ASP A 183 -9.66 -14.19 -6.07
N ARG A 184 -9.71 -14.48 -4.77
CA ARG A 184 -10.56 -13.75 -3.81
C ARG A 184 -9.91 -12.51 -3.22
N VAL A 185 -8.61 -12.56 -2.94
CA VAL A 185 -7.88 -11.51 -2.21
C VAL A 185 -6.49 -11.26 -2.83
N PRO A 186 -6.44 -10.84 -4.11
CA PRO A 186 -5.20 -10.70 -4.87
C PRO A 186 -4.20 -9.73 -4.22
N LEU A 187 -4.68 -8.66 -3.59
CA LEU A 187 -3.83 -7.70 -2.90
C LEU A 187 -3.13 -8.33 -1.68
N ILE A 188 -3.88 -9.06 -0.84
CA ILE A 188 -3.30 -9.72 0.34
C ILE A 188 -2.32 -10.79 -0.12
N TRP A 189 -2.69 -11.59 -1.12
CA TRP A 189 -1.81 -12.58 -1.72
C TRP A 189 -0.50 -11.94 -2.19
N TYR A 190 -0.56 -10.88 -2.99
CA TYR A 190 0.61 -10.17 -3.50
C TYR A 190 1.52 -9.65 -2.38
N LEU A 191 0.93 -9.06 -1.32
CA LEU A 191 1.70 -8.59 -0.16
C LEU A 191 2.39 -9.77 0.55
N THR A 192 1.68 -10.87 0.77
CA THR A 192 2.28 -12.06 1.40
C THR A 192 3.37 -12.69 0.55
N GLU A 193 3.21 -12.69 -0.77
CA GLU A 193 4.22 -13.14 -1.72
C GLU A 193 5.47 -12.24 -1.66
N CYS A 194 5.30 -10.91 -1.63
CA CYS A 194 6.40 -9.96 -1.45
C CYS A 194 7.14 -10.13 -0.12
N MET A 195 6.43 -10.53 0.94
CA MET A 195 7.04 -10.82 2.24
C MET A 195 7.75 -12.18 2.25
N ALA A 196 7.21 -13.18 1.56
CA ALA A 196 7.76 -14.53 1.46
C ALA A 196 8.91 -14.66 0.45
N ALA A 197 9.05 -13.70 -0.47
CA ALA A 197 10.10 -13.68 -1.47
C ALA A 197 11.49 -13.74 -0.81
N PRO A 198 12.37 -14.66 -1.24
CA PRO A 198 13.71 -14.80 -0.68
C PRO A 198 14.56 -13.57 -0.98
N ARG A 199 15.38 -13.16 -0.01
CA ARG A 199 16.24 -11.98 -0.11
C ARG A 199 17.70 -12.37 0.19
N MET A 200 18.62 -11.93 -0.66
CA MET A 200 20.07 -11.91 -0.36
C MET A 200 20.47 -10.46 -0.24
N ASN A 201 21.18 -10.09 0.82
CA ASN A 201 21.73 -8.74 0.96
C ASN A 201 20.70 -7.64 0.68
N SER A 202 19.48 -7.80 1.21
CA SER A 202 18.32 -6.91 1.01
C SER A 202 17.74 -6.80 -0.41
N LEU A 203 18.30 -7.49 -1.40
CA LEU A 203 17.79 -7.57 -2.77
C LEU A 203 16.91 -8.82 -2.95
N LEU A 204 15.83 -8.67 -3.71
CA LEU A 204 14.95 -9.79 -4.07
C LEU A 204 15.69 -10.77 -5.00
N ILE A 205 15.75 -12.04 -4.61
CA ILE A 205 16.33 -13.09 -5.46
C ILE A 205 15.20 -13.75 -6.25
N THR A 206 15.30 -13.73 -7.58
CA THR A 206 14.48 -14.60 -8.42
C THR A 206 15.04 -16.02 -8.37
N CYS A 207 14.46 -16.90 -7.55
CA CYS A 207 14.82 -18.32 -7.53
C CYS A 207 14.37 -19.01 -8.84
N LYS A 208 15.27 -19.11 -9.83
CA LYS A 208 14.99 -19.74 -11.14
C LYS A 208 14.64 -21.24 -11.08
N ARG A 209 15.01 -21.95 -10.01
CA ARG A 209 14.83 -23.41 -9.89
C ARG A 209 13.60 -23.84 -9.07
N ARG A 210 13.00 -22.94 -8.28
CA ARG A 210 11.78 -23.19 -7.50
C ARG A 210 11.04 -21.85 -7.35
N PRO A 211 9.78 -21.70 -7.81
CA PRO A 211 9.00 -20.51 -7.48
C PRO A 211 9.01 -20.30 -5.96
N PRO A 212 9.02 -19.05 -5.45
CA PRO A 212 9.13 -18.77 -4.01
C PRO A 212 8.15 -19.68 -3.28
N SER A 213 8.67 -20.48 -2.34
CA SER A 213 7.99 -21.69 -1.92
C SER A 213 6.56 -21.32 -1.51
N ILE A 214 5.59 -21.77 -2.30
CA ILE A 214 4.17 -21.48 -2.10
C ILE A 214 3.78 -21.73 -0.63
N VAL A 215 4.43 -22.71 -0.02
CA VAL A 215 4.38 -23.06 1.40
C VAL A 215 4.81 -21.92 2.34
N SER A 216 5.86 -21.15 2.02
CA SER A 216 6.30 -19.98 2.82
C SER A 216 5.33 -18.80 2.73
N ALA A 217 4.76 -18.56 1.56
CA ALA A 217 3.71 -17.55 1.37
C ALA A 217 2.44 -17.95 2.13
N LEU A 218 2.05 -19.23 2.06
CA LEU A 218 0.87 -19.75 2.74
C LEU A 218 1.03 -19.86 4.26
N THR A 219 2.20 -20.24 4.77
CA THR A 219 2.49 -20.22 6.22
C THR A 219 2.52 -18.79 6.77
N ARG A 220 3.04 -17.83 5.99
CA ARG A 220 3.00 -16.41 6.36
C ARG A 220 1.59 -15.82 6.23
N TYR A 221 0.78 -16.30 5.29
CA TYR A 221 -0.64 -15.96 5.18
C TYR A 221 -1.45 -16.51 6.36
N ASN A 222 -1.23 -17.78 6.73
CA ASN A 222 -1.89 -18.41 7.87
C ASN A 222 -1.48 -17.79 9.21
N SER A 223 -0.20 -17.39 9.37
CA SER A 223 0.22 -16.62 10.54
C SER A 223 -0.32 -15.19 10.54
N PHE A 224 -0.48 -14.57 9.36
CA PHE A 224 -1.18 -13.29 9.19
C PHE A 224 -2.68 -13.39 9.55
N LEU A 225 -3.34 -14.48 9.16
CA LEU A 225 -4.71 -14.81 9.60
C LEU A 225 -4.78 -14.93 11.13
N LEU A 226 -3.93 -15.74 11.74
CA LEU A 226 -3.90 -15.97 13.19
C LEU A 226 -3.59 -14.68 13.99
N THR A 227 -2.66 -13.85 13.52
CA THR A 227 -2.31 -12.57 14.17
C THR A 227 -3.37 -11.49 13.97
N SER A 228 -4.04 -11.41 12.81
CA SER A 228 -5.14 -10.46 12.59
C SER A 228 -6.39 -10.76 13.42
N VAL A 229 -6.61 -12.03 13.78
CA VAL A 229 -7.69 -12.47 14.69
C VAL A 229 -7.36 -12.14 16.15
N PHE A 230 -6.07 -12.04 16.52
CA PHE A 230 -5.64 -11.86 17.91
C PHE A 230 -4.92 -10.54 18.22
N SER A 231 -4.60 -9.68 17.25
CA SER A 231 -3.82 -8.47 17.50
C SER A 231 -4.04 -7.38 16.45
N ARG A 232 -4.34 -6.16 16.91
CA ARG A 232 -4.26 -4.94 16.09
C ARG A 232 -2.88 -4.90 15.42
N PHE A 233 -2.83 -4.50 14.14
CA PHE A 233 -1.74 -4.43 13.15
C PHE A 233 -0.35 -3.84 13.56
N LYS A 234 0.03 -3.83 14.84
CA LYS A 234 1.28 -3.25 15.34
C LYS A 234 2.53 -4.12 15.13
N LEU A 235 2.42 -5.43 14.97
CA LEU A 235 3.59 -6.33 15.07
C LEU A 235 4.29 -6.67 13.73
N PRO A 236 3.61 -6.95 12.60
CA PRO A 236 4.33 -7.42 11.41
C PRO A 236 5.04 -6.30 10.62
N LEU A 237 4.45 -5.09 10.56
CA LEU A 237 5.04 -3.95 9.86
C LEU A 237 6.26 -3.38 10.59
N TYR A 238 6.21 -3.32 11.92
CA TYR A 238 7.33 -2.83 12.75
C TYR A 238 8.55 -3.76 12.66
N HIS A 239 8.37 -5.08 12.70
CA HIS A 239 9.50 -6.02 12.67
C HIS A 239 10.18 -6.06 11.28
N HIS A 240 9.41 -5.97 10.18
CA HIS A 240 9.98 -6.01 8.84
C HIS A 240 10.62 -4.69 8.38
N LEU A 241 10.11 -3.53 8.84
CA LEU A 241 10.73 -2.23 8.53
C LEU A 241 11.89 -1.88 9.48
N SER A 242 11.89 -2.41 10.72
CA SER A 242 13.03 -2.28 11.65
C SER A 242 14.27 -3.04 11.15
N LEU A 243 14.10 -4.23 10.54
CA LEU A 243 15.19 -4.98 9.89
C LEU A 243 15.80 -4.24 8.68
N HIS A 244 15.02 -3.38 8.03
CA HIS A 244 15.53 -2.50 6.97
C HIS A 244 16.42 -1.37 7.51
N LYS A 245 16.26 -1.03 8.80
CA LYS A 245 17.01 0.03 9.48
C LYS A 245 18.31 -0.49 10.10
N THR A 246 18.32 -1.72 10.59
CA THR A 246 19.54 -2.35 11.13
C THR A 246 20.53 -2.75 10.02
N SER A 247 20.07 -3.18 8.84
CA SER A 247 20.97 -3.48 7.71
C SER A 247 21.64 -2.25 7.07
N MET A 248 21.04 -1.06 7.19
CA MET A 248 21.68 0.20 6.75
C MET A 248 22.60 0.85 7.80
N LEU A 249 22.56 0.40 9.06
CA LEU A 249 23.46 0.89 10.11
C LEU A 249 24.72 0.01 10.28
N THR A 250 24.74 -1.17 9.67
CA THR A 250 25.90 -2.09 9.67
C THR A 250 26.65 -2.10 8.33
N ALA A 251 26.38 -1.13 7.44
CA ALA A 251 27.03 -0.98 6.14
C ALA A 251 27.73 0.39 6.03
N THR A 252 28.44 0.77 7.09
CA THR A 252 29.52 1.77 7.12
C THR A 252 30.65 1.19 7.96
#